data_AF-A0AAW9BEI8-F1
#
_entry.id   AF-A0AAW9BEI8-F1
#
_cell.length_a   1.000
_cell.length_b   1.000
_cell.length_c   1.000
_cell.angle_alpha   90.00
_cell.angle_beta   90.00
_cell.angle_gamma   90.00
#
_symmetry.space_group_name_H-M   'P 1'
#
loop_
_entity.id
_entity.type
_entity.pdbx_description
1 polymer ?
#
loop_
_entity_poly.entity_id
_entity_poly.type
_entity_poly.pdbx_seq_one_letter_code
_entity_poly.pdbx_strand_id
1 'polypeptide(L)'
;SKATLYFDITPSPALLSLVSHVKVYLNNELMGVASIVDGQQGKKLSLSMPLDTRYFSNYNQIRFELIGNTQKDCANPNDSSIWAEISQSSRIEMFAQKTMLESDLSLLPAPFFDVRDFSQLNLPVVMGGKYDLDDVKAAGVLSSYFGALAGWRGAQFPFSVDTLPKRNAIVFVTNDNKPEFLRDFPDTDGPRLQVITHPTDPYVKLLLVIGRDSKAVNDAVQGLALGNQ
;
A
#
# COMPACT_ATOMS: atom_id res chain seq x y z
N SER A 1 -11.58 -4.21 -12.46
CA SER A 1 -10.56 -4.94 -11.68
C SER A 1 -10.92 -6.41 -11.60
N LYS A 2 -9.94 -7.30 -11.39
CA LYS A 2 -10.16 -8.72 -11.09
C LYS A 2 -9.36 -9.07 -9.85
N ALA A 3 -9.91 -9.89 -8.96
CA ALA A 3 -9.22 -10.41 -7.79
C ALA A 3 -9.53 -11.89 -7.64
N THR A 4 -8.52 -12.68 -7.28
CA THR A 4 -8.64 -14.12 -7.04
C THR A 4 -7.93 -14.47 -5.75
N LEU A 5 -8.63 -15.16 -4.85
CA LEU A 5 -8.05 -15.80 -3.69
C LEU A 5 -7.50 -17.17 -4.12
N TYR A 6 -6.22 -17.40 -3.94
CA TYR A 6 -5.59 -18.70 -4.02
C TYR A 6 -5.28 -19.18 -2.61
N PHE A 7 -5.85 -20.30 -2.21
CA PHE A 7 -5.67 -20.80 -0.86
C PHE A 7 -5.47 -22.29 -0.85
N ASP A 8 -4.62 -22.73 0.07
CA ASP A 8 -4.39 -24.13 0.30
C ASP A 8 -5.08 -24.56 1.60
N ILE A 9 -5.86 -25.63 1.53
CA ILE A 9 -6.61 -26.17 2.67
C ILE A 9 -6.34 -27.65 2.86
N THR A 10 -6.15 -28.08 4.11
CA THR A 10 -6.09 -29.50 4.49
C THR A 10 -7.28 -29.79 5.41
N PRO A 11 -8.34 -30.44 4.90
CA PRO A 11 -9.47 -30.84 5.72
C PRO A 11 -9.16 -32.10 6.54
N SER A 12 -9.78 -32.23 7.71
CA SER A 12 -9.64 -33.43 8.54
C SER A 12 -10.03 -34.72 7.79
N PRO A 13 -9.26 -35.83 7.97
CA PRO A 13 -9.61 -37.18 7.52
C PRO A 13 -11.04 -37.63 7.87
N ALA A 14 -11.60 -37.11 8.96
CA ALA A 14 -12.89 -37.54 9.50
C ALA A 14 -14.11 -36.83 8.88
N LEU A 15 -13.91 -35.79 8.06
CA LEU A 15 -15.02 -35.02 7.51
C LEU A 15 -15.79 -35.80 6.43
N LEU A 16 -17.11 -35.76 6.50
CA LEU A 16 -18.01 -36.31 5.48
C LEU A 16 -18.15 -35.33 4.32
N SER A 17 -17.63 -35.71 3.15
CA SER A 17 -17.61 -34.88 1.93
C SER A 17 -18.96 -34.31 1.54
N LEU A 18 -20.02 -35.13 1.60
CA LEU A 18 -21.35 -34.76 1.11
C LEU A 18 -21.95 -33.56 1.83
N VAL A 19 -21.57 -33.34 3.10
CA VAL A 19 -22.18 -32.34 3.98
C VAL A 19 -21.15 -31.36 4.56
N SER A 20 -19.85 -31.57 4.28
CA SER A 20 -18.78 -30.72 4.79
C SER A 20 -18.22 -29.81 3.69
N HIS A 21 -18.11 -28.53 4.00
CA HIS A 21 -17.64 -27.52 3.06
C HIS A 21 -17.08 -26.31 3.80
N VAL A 22 -16.29 -25.50 3.11
CA VAL A 22 -15.78 -24.24 3.62
C VAL A 22 -16.40 -23.08 2.87
N LYS A 23 -17.10 -22.21 3.58
CA LYS A 23 -17.60 -20.95 3.03
C LYS A 23 -16.49 -19.90 3.13
N VAL A 24 -16.35 -19.10 2.09
CA VAL A 24 -15.38 -18.00 2.04
C VAL A 24 -16.14 -16.70 1.88
N TYR A 25 -15.88 -15.75 2.79
CA TYR A 25 -16.47 -14.43 2.76
C TYR A 25 -15.40 -13.36 2.57
N LEU A 26 -15.76 -12.30 1.86
CA LEU A 26 -15.03 -11.03 1.79
C LEU A 26 -15.95 -9.95 2.36
N ASN A 27 -15.53 -9.28 3.44
CA ASN A 27 -16.27 -8.19 4.07
C ASN A 27 -17.76 -8.55 4.30
N ASN A 28 -17.98 -9.71 4.93
CA ASN A 28 -19.30 -10.28 5.25
C ASN A 28 -20.10 -10.83 4.07
N GLU A 29 -19.63 -10.68 2.83
CA GLU A 29 -20.30 -11.17 1.64
C GLU A 29 -19.76 -12.53 1.21
N LEU A 30 -20.65 -13.49 0.94
CA LEU A 30 -20.29 -14.85 0.56
C LEU A 30 -19.73 -14.86 -0.87
N MET A 31 -18.43 -15.15 -1.01
CA MET A 31 -17.76 -15.22 -2.31
C MET A 31 -17.96 -16.58 -2.97
N GLY A 32 -18.05 -17.63 -2.16
CA GLY A 32 -18.28 -18.98 -2.64
C GLY A 32 -18.10 -20.04 -1.58
N VAL A 33 -18.25 -21.29 -2.02
CA VAL A 33 -18.15 -22.48 -1.18
C VAL A 33 -17.15 -23.44 -1.80
N ALA A 34 -16.18 -23.86 -1.00
CA ALA A 34 -15.24 -24.92 -1.34
C ALA A 34 -15.75 -26.24 -0.76
N SER A 35 -16.21 -27.14 -1.63
CA SER A 35 -16.62 -28.48 -1.24
C SER A 35 -15.41 -29.37 -0.99
N ILE A 36 -15.52 -30.26 -0.01
CA ILE A 36 -14.54 -31.32 0.24
C ILE A 36 -15.07 -32.58 -0.44
N VAL A 37 -14.33 -33.13 -1.40
CA VAL A 37 -14.74 -34.32 -2.16
C VAL A 37 -14.09 -35.57 -1.55
N ASP A 38 -14.73 -36.74 -1.70
CA ASP A 38 -14.20 -38.00 -1.19
C ASP A 38 -12.77 -38.27 -1.68
N GLY A 39 -11.89 -38.62 -0.75
CA GLY A 39 -10.48 -38.90 -1.00
C GLY A 39 -9.57 -37.66 -0.95
N GLN A 40 -10.12 -36.47 -0.71
CA GLN A 40 -9.37 -35.24 -0.46
C GLN A 40 -9.04 -35.02 1.02
N GLN A 41 -9.74 -35.69 1.93
CA GLN A 41 -9.52 -35.56 3.36
C GLN A 41 -8.09 -35.95 3.76
N GLY A 42 -7.50 -35.19 4.67
CA GLY A 42 -6.11 -35.33 5.12
C GLY A 42 -5.07 -34.91 4.08
N LYS A 43 -5.48 -34.44 2.89
CA LYS A 43 -4.56 -34.01 1.83
C LYS A 43 -4.64 -32.50 1.66
N LYS A 44 -3.52 -31.90 1.25
CA LYS A 44 -3.44 -30.49 0.89
C LYS A 44 -4.17 -30.27 -0.44
N LEU A 45 -5.14 -29.36 -0.47
CA LEU A 45 -5.92 -28.97 -1.63
C LEU A 45 -5.61 -27.53 -2.00
N SER A 46 -5.18 -27.29 -3.24
CA SER A 46 -4.97 -25.95 -3.76
C SER A 46 -6.22 -25.50 -4.52
N LEU A 47 -6.86 -24.44 -4.03
CA LEU A 47 -8.10 -23.91 -4.54
C LEU A 47 -7.94 -22.47 -5.01
N SER A 48 -8.80 -22.07 -5.94
CA SER A 48 -8.92 -20.68 -6.36
C SER A 48 -10.37 -20.25 -6.32
N MET A 49 -10.61 -19.02 -5.85
CA MET A 49 -11.95 -18.45 -5.77
C MET A 49 -11.92 -17.00 -6.27
N PRO A 50 -12.77 -16.63 -7.24
CA PRO A 50 -12.89 -15.24 -7.64
C PRO A 50 -13.45 -14.42 -6.46
N LEU A 51 -12.86 -13.26 -6.22
CA LEU A 51 -13.36 -12.28 -5.27
C LEU A 51 -14.03 -11.15 -6.04
N ASP A 52 -15.25 -10.79 -5.65
CA ASP A 52 -15.94 -9.66 -6.27
C ASP A 52 -15.31 -8.35 -5.79
N THR A 53 -14.68 -7.63 -6.72
CA THR A 53 -13.92 -6.43 -6.40
C THR A 53 -14.78 -5.28 -5.86
N ARG A 54 -16.11 -5.34 -6.01
CA ARG A 54 -17.03 -4.32 -5.47
C ARG A 54 -17.10 -4.32 -3.95
N TYR A 55 -16.77 -5.44 -3.32
CA TYR A 55 -16.75 -5.55 -1.86
C TYR A 55 -15.41 -5.20 -1.25
N PHE A 56 -14.38 -4.91 -2.05
CA PHE A 56 -13.12 -4.43 -1.49
C PHE A 56 -13.29 -3.04 -0.89
N SER A 57 -12.72 -2.85 0.29
CA SER A 57 -12.60 -1.56 0.94
C SER A 57 -11.12 -1.28 1.27
N ASN A 58 -10.84 -0.18 1.97
CA ASN A 58 -9.51 0.12 2.47
C ASN A 58 -8.97 -0.98 3.41
N TYR A 59 -9.87 -1.62 4.17
CA TYR A 59 -9.58 -2.73 5.08
C TYR A 59 -10.46 -3.92 4.71
N ASN A 60 -9.85 -5.07 4.45
CA ASN A 60 -10.58 -6.25 4.01
C ASN A 60 -10.43 -7.39 5.00
N GLN A 61 -11.54 -8.01 5.37
CA GLN A 61 -11.57 -9.24 6.15
C GLN A 61 -11.96 -10.39 5.24
N ILE A 62 -11.06 -11.38 5.14
CA ILE A 62 -11.39 -12.69 4.59
C ILE A 62 -11.76 -13.59 5.74
N ARG A 63 -12.95 -14.18 5.70
CA ARG A 63 -13.40 -15.16 6.70
C ARG A 63 -13.62 -16.50 6.03
N PHE A 64 -13.03 -17.53 6.62
CA PHE A 64 -13.30 -18.91 6.29
C PHE A 64 -14.18 -19.52 7.38
N GLU A 65 -15.26 -20.16 6.98
CA GLU A 65 -16.20 -20.81 7.89
C GLU A 65 -16.33 -22.28 7.47
N LEU A 66 -15.82 -23.18 8.31
CA LEU A 66 -15.97 -24.61 8.11
C LEU A 66 -17.35 -25.04 8.59
N ILE A 67 -18.14 -25.60 7.68
CA ILE A 67 -19.28 -26.45 8.01
C ILE A 67 -18.77 -27.88 7.94
N GLY A 68 -18.60 -28.53 9.08
CA GLY A 68 -18.02 -29.87 9.15
C GLY A 68 -18.93 -30.83 9.90
N ASN A 69 -19.08 -32.04 9.36
CA ASN A 69 -19.77 -33.15 10.01
C ASN A 69 -18.93 -34.41 9.87
N THR A 70 -18.79 -35.18 10.94
CA THR A 70 -18.07 -36.47 10.96
C THR A 70 -19.02 -37.67 10.90
N GLN A 71 -20.32 -37.45 11.13
CA GLN A 71 -21.36 -38.47 11.16
C GLN A 71 -22.65 -37.94 10.53
N LYS A 72 -23.52 -38.86 10.05
CA LYS A 72 -24.77 -38.49 9.36
C LYS A 72 -25.94 -38.22 10.30
N ASP A 73 -26.09 -39.01 11.36
CA ASP A 73 -27.35 -39.07 12.12
C ASP A 73 -27.26 -38.40 13.52
N CYS A 74 -26.06 -38.29 14.11
CA CYS A 74 -25.85 -37.70 15.44
C CYS A 74 -24.55 -36.88 15.47
N ALA A 75 -24.50 -35.80 14.70
CA ALA A 75 -23.32 -34.95 14.62
C ALA A 75 -23.10 -34.18 15.93
N ASN A 76 -21.93 -34.32 16.54
CA ASN A 76 -21.47 -33.44 17.61
C ASN A 76 -20.72 -32.25 16.98
N PRO A 77 -21.23 -31.02 17.05
CA PRO A 77 -20.57 -29.85 16.47
C PRO A 77 -19.23 -29.51 17.13
N ASN A 78 -18.97 -30.03 18.33
CA ASN A 78 -17.73 -29.81 19.08
C ASN A 78 -16.76 -31.00 19.02
N ASP A 79 -16.95 -31.94 18.07
CA ASP A 79 -16.01 -33.04 17.85
C ASP A 79 -14.65 -32.46 17.43
N SER A 80 -13.59 -32.80 18.17
CA SER A 80 -12.22 -32.35 17.89
C SER A 80 -11.70 -32.77 16.52
N SER A 81 -12.35 -33.75 15.89
CA SER A 81 -12.05 -34.22 14.54
C SER A 81 -12.60 -33.27 13.46
N ILE A 82 -13.44 -32.28 13.81
CA ILE A 82 -13.94 -31.25 12.90
C ILE A 82 -12.92 -30.11 12.83
N TRP A 83 -12.06 -30.16 11.83
CA TRP A 83 -11.09 -29.11 11.56
C TRP A 83 -10.72 -29.07 10.09
N ALA A 84 -10.23 -27.90 9.67
CA ALA A 84 -9.54 -27.71 8.41
C ALA A 84 -8.46 -26.65 8.62
N GLU A 85 -7.27 -26.91 8.10
CA GLU A 85 -6.13 -26.00 8.25
C GLU A 85 -5.90 -25.23 6.96
N ILE A 86 -5.71 -23.92 7.08
CA ILE A 86 -5.42 -23.02 5.94
C ILE A 86 -3.95 -22.69 5.96
N SER A 87 -3.25 -22.98 4.86
CA SER A 87 -1.83 -22.73 4.78
C SER A 87 -1.50 -21.25 4.71
N GLN A 88 -0.38 -20.86 5.33
CA GLN A 88 0.20 -19.52 5.22
C GLN A 88 0.67 -19.17 3.79
N SER A 89 0.76 -20.15 2.88
CA SER A 89 1.03 -19.91 1.45
C SER A 89 -0.17 -19.33 0.68
N SER A 90 -1.34 -19.21 1.31
CA SER A 90 -2.53 -18.61 0.71
C SER A 90 -2.29 -17.13 0.41
N ARG A 91 -2.79 -16.66 -0.73
CA ARG A 91 -2.57 -15.29 -1.22
C ARG A 91 -3.77 -14.78 -2.02
N ILE A 92 -3.90 -13.46 -2.07
CA ILE A 92 -4.83 -12.80 -2.99
C ILE A 92 -4.00 -12.20 -4.12
N GLU A 93 -4.36 -12.53 -5.35
CA GLU A 93 -3.84 -11.85 -6.52
C GLU A 93 -4.90 -10.87 -7.03
N MET A 94 -4.52 -9.61 -7.20
CA MET A 94 -5.41 -8.55 -7.64
C MET A 94 -4.78 -7.75 -8.77
N PHE A 95 -5.58 -7.50 -9.81
CA PHE A 95 -5.22 -6.61 -10.90
C PHE A 95 -5.80 -5.24 -10.63
N ALA A 96 -4.94 -4.33 -10.17
CA ALA A 96 -5.22 -2.92 -10.02
C ALA A 96 -4.65 -2.14 -11.21
N GLN A 97 -5.40 -1.14 -11.69
CA GLN A 97 -4.93 -0.23 -12.71
C GLN A 97 -4.47 1.06 -12.04
N LYS A 98 -3.24 1.49 -12.32
CA LYS A 98 -2.78 2.81 -11.90
C LYS A 98 -3.63 3.87 -12.59
N THR A 99 -4.07 4.84 -11.81
CA THR A 99 -4.82 5.99 -12.32
C THR A 99 -3.90 7.20 -12.35
N MET A 100 -4.02 8.02 -13.39
CA MET A 100 -3.35 9.31 -13.43
C MET A 100 -3.99 10.21 -12.39
N LEU A 101 -3.23 10.56 -11.36
CA LEU A 101 -3.69 11.52 -10.36
C LEU A 101 -3.49 12.94 -10.92
N GLU A 102 -4.39 13.86 -10.59
CA GLU A 102 -4.15 15.27 -10.86
C GLU A 102 -3.00 15.79 -9.98
N SER A 103 -2.31 16.82 -10.44
CA SER A 103 -1.24 17.46 -9.68
C SER A 103 -1.84 18.53 -8.76
N ASP A 104 -2.53 18.09 -7.71
CA ASP A 104 -3.23 18.94 -6.76
C ASP A 104 -2.68 18.76 -5.34
N LEU A 105 -2.35 19.87 -4.68
CA LEU A 105 -1.86 19.90 -3.31
C LEU A 105 -2.95 19.57 -2.29
N SER A 106 -4.24 19.74 -2.64
CA SER A 106 -5.37 19.41 -1.75
C SER A 106 -5.42 17.91 -1.42
N LEU A 107 -4.76 17.08 -2.22
CA LEU A 107 -4.71 15.62 -2.07
C LEU A 107 -3.62 15.16 -1.09
N LEU A 108 -2.79 16.07 -0.57
CA LEU A 108 -1.75 15.70 0.38
C LEU A 108 -2.36 15.03 1.63
N PRO A 109 -1.71 13.96 2.15
CA PRO A 109 -0.35 13.53 1.83
C PRO A 109 -0.22 12.57 0.63
N ALA A 110 -1.31 12.23 -0.05
CA ALA A 110 -1.25 11.41 -1.26
C ALA A 110 -0.65 12.20 -2.45
N PRO A 111 0.05 11.52 -3.38
CA PRO A 111 0.38 10.09 -3.40
C PRO A 111 1.73 9.77 -2.73
N PHE A 112 2.27 10.68 -1.92
CA PHE A 112 3.57 10.52 -1.25
C PHE A 112 3.46 9.65 0.01
N PHE A 113 2.27 9.61 0.61
CA PHE A 113 1.89 8.65 1.64
C PHE A 113 0.42 8.28 1.47
N ASP A 114 0.12 6.99 1.58
CA ASP A 114 -1.26 6.46 1.60
C ASP A 114 -1.45 5.66 2.89
N VAL A 115 -2.39 6.11 3.74
CA VAL A 115 -2.70 5.44 5.01
C VAL A 115 -3.20 3.99 4.81
N ARG A 116 -3.69 3.68 3.62
CA ARG A 116 -4.20 2.37 3.23
C ARG A 116 -3.10 1.41 2.79
N ASP A 117 -1.91 1.90 2.49
CA ASP A 117 -0.74 1.07 2.21
C ASP A 117 -0.09 0.64 3.53
N PHE A 118 0.07 -0.67 3.73
CA PHE A 118 0.68 -1.26 4.92
C PHE A 118 2.15 -1.58 4.76
N SER A 119 2.70 -1.39 3.56
CA SER A 119 4.12 -1.54 3.32
C SER A 119 4.92 -0.44 4.02
N GLN A 120 6.21 -0.69 4.23
CA GLN A 120 7.13 0.33 4.70
C GLN A 120 7.15 1.50 3.72
N LEU A 121 6.98 2.74 4.22
CA LEU A 121 7.05 3.93 3.38
C LEU A 121 8.46 4.03 2.77
N ASN A 122 8.54 4.19 1.45
CA ASN A 122 9.80 4.47 0.75
C ASN A 122 9.61 5.68 -0.14
N LEU A 123 10.06 6.83 0.36
CA LEU A 123 9.84 8.15 -0.23
C LEU A 123 11.19 8.83 -0.54
N PRO A 124 11.71 8.71 -1.76
CA PRO A 124 12.97 9.33 -2.15
C PRO A 124 12.96 10.85 -1.97
N VAL A 125 14.12 11.37 -1.58
CA VAL A 125 14.39 12.80 -1.46
C VAL A 125 15.51 13.17 -2.42
N VAL A 126 15.29 14.18 -3.25
CA VAL A 126 16.22 14.61 -4.29
C VAL A 126 16.61 16.08 -4.08
N MET A 127 17.90 16.38 -4.18
CA MET A 127 18.45 17.75 -4.17
C MET A 127 19.37 17.95 -5.39
N GLY A 128 19.59 19.20 -5.78
CA GLY A 128 20.68 19.55 -6.71
C GLY A 128 22.04 19.50 -6.01
N GLY A 129 23.14 19.40 -6.77
CA GLY A 129 24.49 19.19 -6.25
C GLY A 129 25.08 20.26 -5.32
N LYS A 130 24.48 21.45 -5.18
CA LYS A 130 24.94 22.54 -4.31
C LYS A 130 24.05 22.73 -3.07
N TYR A 131 23.62 21.63 -2.44
CA TYR A 131 22.80 21.70 -1.23
C TYR A 131 23.64 22.08 0.01
N ASP A 132 23.01 22.73 0.98
CA ASP A 132 23.64 23.12 2.24
C ASP A 132 23.02 22.44 3.46
N LEU A 133 23.46 22.83 4.66
CA LEU A 133 22.96 22.27 5.92
C LEU A 133 21.48 22.61 6.16
N ASP A 134 21.02 23.78 5.71
CA ASP A 134 19.64 24.19 5.85
C ASP A 134 18.72 23.35 4.94
N ASP A 135 19.17 22.96 3.74
CA ASP A 135 18.46 22.01 2.88
C ASP A 135 18.33 20.63 3.56
N VAL A 136 19.42 20.13 4.14
CA VAL A 136 19.42 18.84 4.88
C VAL A 136 18.49 18.90 6.09
N LYS A 137 18.47 20.03 6.81
CA LYS A 137 17.53 20.26 7.91
C LYS A 137 16.09 20.23 7.43
N ALA A 138 15.79 20.87 6.31
CA ALA A 138 14.46 20.85 5.72
C ALA A 138 14.04 19.42 5.35
N ALA A 139 14.94 18.62 4.75
CA ALA A 139 14.69 17.20 4.50
C ALA A 139 14.45 16.39 5.79
N GLY A 140 15.16 16.71 6.87
CA GLY A 140 14.95 16.09 8.18
C GLY A 140 13.56 16.36 8.76
N VAL A 141 13.09 17.61 8.68
CA VAL A 141 11.72 17.98 9.14
C VAL A 141 10.66 17.25 8.30
N LEU A 142 10.83 17.24 6.97
CA LEU A 142 9.92 16.54 6.06
C LEU A 142 9.88 15.04 6.31
N SER A 143 11.06 14.42 6.49
CA SER A 143 11.19 13.00 6.84
C SER A 143 10.53 12.70 8.18
N SER A 144 10.62 13.62 9.15
CA SER A 144 9.94 13.48 10.44
C SER A 144 8.42 13.55 10.30
N TYR A 145 7.89 14.47 9.49
CA TYR A 145 6.46 14.57 9.20
C TYR A 145 5.92 13.28 8.56
N PHE A 146 6.53 12.82 7.46
CA PHE A 146 6.11 11.58 6.80
C PHE A 146 6.40 10.33 7.63
N GLY A 147 7.45 10.34 8.46
CA GLY A 147 7.75 9.28 9.41
C GLY A 147 6.68 9.16 10.50
N ALA A 148 6.18 10.28 11.02
CA ALA A 148 5.08 10.31 11.96
C ALA A 148 3.79 9.74 11.34
N LEU A 149 3.51 10.05 10.07
CA LEU A 149 2.40 9.47 9.32
C LEU A 149 2.54 7.94 9.13
N ALA A 150 3.75 7.46 8.83
CA ALA A 150 4.01 6.03 8.62
C ALA A 150 3.82 5.18 9.89
N GLY A 151 4.16 5.73 11.06
CA GLY A 151 3.98 5.08 12.35
C GLY A 151 4.70 3.73 12.43
N TRP A 152 3.98 2.68 12.84
CA TRP A 152 4.54 1.33 13.03
C TRP A 152 5.07 0.67 11.75
N ARG A 153 4.63 1.12 10.56
CA ARG A 153 5.08 0.56 9.26
C ARG A 153 6.56 0.83 8.99
N GLY A 154 7.12 1.86 9.65
CA GLY A 154 8.45 2.38 9.38
C GLY A 154 8.52 3.17 8.06
N ALA A 155 9.61 3.90 7.89
CA ALA A 155 9.86 4.72 6.70
C ALA A 155 11.34 4.70 6.30
N GLN A 156 11.58 4.83 4.99
CA GLN A 156 12.88 5.06 4.38
C GLN A 156 12.77 6.29 3.48
N PHE A 157 13.79 7.15 3.57
CA PHE A 157 13.91 8.35 2.74
C PHE A 157 15.23 8.28 1.97
N PRO A 158 15.33 7.47 0.89
CA PRO A 158 16.55 7.39 0.10
C PRO A 158 16.92 8.76 -0.45
N PHE A 159 18.11 9.24 -0.11
CA PHE A 159 18.62 10.51 -0.60
C PHE A 159 19.39 10.30 -1.90
N SER A 160 19.20 11.20 -2.87
CA SER A 160 19.98 11.23 -4.09
C SER A 160 20.21 12.66 -4.56
N VAL A 161 21.32 12.85 -5.27
CA VAL A 161 21.72 14.14 -5.85
C VAL A 161 21.53 14.06 -7.35
N ASP A 162 20.87 15.06 -7.95
CA ASP A 162 20.71 15.20 -9.40
C ASP A 162 20.17 13.95 -10.12
N THR A 163 19.41 13.11 -9.39
CA THR A 163 18.91 11.84 -9.90
C THR A 163 17.40 11.91 -10.07
N LEU A 164 16.92 11.63 -11.29
CA LEU A 164 15.50 11.53 -11.57
C LEU A 164 14.90 10.27 -10.88
N PRO A 165 13.98 10.42 -9.91
CA PRO A 165 13.51 9.30 -9.10
C PRO A 165 12.48 8.44 -9.85
N LYS A 166 12.56 7.12 -9.73
CA LYS A 166 11.67 6.16 -10.44
C LYS A 166 10.28 5.99 -9.81
N ARG A 167 9.92 6.80 -8.81
CA ARG A 167 8.69 6.71 -8.01
C ARG A 167 8.34 8.06 -7.41
N ASN A 168 7.20 8.15 -6.73
CA ASN A 168 6.80 9.39 -6.06
C ASN A 168 7.90 9.84 -5.12
N ALA A 169 8.29 11.10 -5.20
CA ALA A 169 9.46 11.62 -4.51
C ALA A 169 9.29 13.09 -4.14
N ILE A 170 10.09 13.52 -3.18
CA ILE A 170 10.21 14.92 -2.81
C ILE A 170 11.47 15.47 -3.48
N VAL A 171 11.35 16.65 -4.10
CA VAL A 171 12.45 17.30 -4.80
C VAL A 171 12.61 18.72 -4.24
N PHE A 172 13.79 19.01 -3.73
CA PHE A 172 14.16 20.31 -3.21
C PHE A 172 14.74 21.16 -4.34
N VAL A 173 14.27 22.40 -4.45
CA VAL A 173 14.62 23.31 -5.54
C VAL A 173 14.86 24.71 -4.97
N THR A 174 16.09 25.22 -5.15
CA THR A 174 16.39 26.65 -5.00
C THR A 174 16.75 27.27 -6.34
N ASN A 175 16.67 28.60 -6.48
CA ASN A 175 16.97 29.27 -7.74
C ASN A 175 18.40 28.94 -8.23
N ASP A 176 19.36 28.83 -7.29
CA ASP A 176 20.77 28.53 -7.56
C ASP A 176 21.14 27.04 -7.50
N ASN A 177 20.23 26.17 -7.06
CA ASN A 177 20.47 24.72 -6.91
C ASN A 177 19.27 23.88 -7.37
N LYS A 178 18.96 23.94 -8.66
CA LYS A 178 17.94 23.08 -9.29
C LYS A 178 18.57 21.75 -9.70
N PRO A 179 17.91 20.60 -9.45
CA PRO A 179 18.33 19.34 -10.05
C PRO A 179 18.36 19.44 -11.58
N GLU A 180 19.26 18.71 -12.25
CA GLU A 180 19.44 18.79 -13.71
C GLU A 180 18.12 18.63 -14.51
N PHE A 181 17.27 17.68 -14.10
CA PHE A 181 15.97 17.42 -14.74
C PHE A 181 14.92 18.52 -14.52
N LEU A 182 15.21 19.51 -13.67
CA LEU A 182 14.41 20.71 -13.41
C LEU A 182 15.20 22.00 -13.70
N ARG A 183 16.30 21.93 -14.45
CA ARG A 183 17.15 23.10 -14.72
C ARG A 183 16.37 24.30 -15.27
N ASP A 184 15.40 24.04 -16.14
CA ASP A 184 14.60 25.07 -16.81
C ASP A 184 13.30 25.40 -16.04
N PHE A 185 13.15 24.86 -14.81
CA PHE A 185 12.02 25.18 -13.95
C PHE A 185 12.10 26.65 -13.49
N PRO A 186 10.99 27.41 -13.50
CA PRO A 186 11.02 28.84 -13.20
C PRO A 186 11.53 29.15 -11.79
N ASP A 187 12.27 30.25 -11.68
CA ASP A 187 12.63 30.82 -10.39
C ASP A 187 11.40 31.20 -9.57
N THR A 188 11.59 31.29 -8.26
CA THR A 188 10.55 31.74 -7.31
C THR A 188 11.05 32.90 -6.48
N ASP A 189 10.13 33.78 -6.10
CA ASP A 189 10.41 34.90 -5.17
C ASP A 189 10.22 34.50 -3.69
N GLY A 190 9.56 33.37 -3.44
CA GLY A 190 9.18 32.94 -2.09
C GLY A 190 8.97 31.44 -1.93
N PRO A 191 8.70 30.99 -0.68
CA PRO A 191 8.49 29.58 -0.34
C PRO A 191 7.18 29.07 -0.94
N ARG A 192 7.22 27.93 -1.66
CA ARG A 192 6.02 27.27 -2.15
C ARG A 192 6.20 25.77 -2.33
N LEU A 193 5.08 25.06 -2.29
CA LEU A 193 5.00 23.67 -2.67
C LEU A 193 4.35 23.57 -4.05
N GLN A 194 4.75 22.57 -4.83
CA GLN A 194 4.07 22.26 -6.07
C GLN A 194 4.15 20.78 -6.37
N VAL A 195 3.01 20.16 -6.68
CA VAL A 195 3.01 18.81 -7.25
C VAL A 195 3.19 18.93 -8.76
N ILE A 196 4.12 18.17 -9.32
CA ILE A 196 4.25 18.01 -10.78
C ILE A 196 4.17 16.54 -11.18
N THR A 197 3.81 16.29 -12.43
CA THR A 197 3.93 14.95 -13.02
C THR A 197 5.38 14.68 -13.37
N HIS A 198 5.84 13.46 -13.11
CA HIS A 198 7.18 13.03 -13.48
C HIS A 198 7.38 13.10 -15.00
N PRO A 199 8.52 13.63 -15.49
CA PRO A 199 8.71 13.99 -16.89
C PRO A 199 8.61 12.80 -17.87
N THR A 200 8.87 11.58 -17.39
CA THR A 200 8.85 10.36 -18.22
C THR A 200 7.83 9.31 -17.75
N ASP A 201 7.06 9.57 -16.69
CA ASP A 201 6.05 8.63 -16.18
C ASP A 201 4.81 9.37 -15.65
N PRO A 202 3.65 9.33 -16.34
CA PRO A 202 2.46 10.07 -15.95
C PRO A 202 1.82 9.58 -14.63
N TYR A 203 2.21 8.40 -14.14
CA TYR A 203 1.70 7.82 -12.89
C TYR A 203 2.57 8.15 -11.68
N VAL A 204 3.69 8.84 -11.88
CA VAL A 204 4.60 9.26 -10.82
C VAL A 204 4.48 10.77 -10.60
N LYS A 205 4.43 11.18 -9.33
CA LYS A 205 4.35 12.58 -8.91
C LYS A 205 5.60 13.01 -8.16
N LEU A 206 5.99 14.25 -8.37
CA LEU A 206 7.08 14.89 -7.63
C LEU A 206 6.49 16.01 -6.79
N LEU A 207 6.73 15.99 -5.48
CA LEU A 207 6.46 17.12 -4.59
C LEU A 207 7.68 18.03 -4.63
N LEU A 208 7.55 19.14 -5.32
CA LEU A 208 8.57 20.18 -5.33
C LEU A 208 8.44 21.02 -4.07
N VAL A 209 9.54 21.14 -3.34
CA VAL A 209 9.73 22.07 -2.23
C VAL A 209 10.62 23.19 -2.76
N ILE A 210 10.02 24.33 -3.02
CA ILE A 210 10.64 25.40 -3.81
C ILE A 210 10.84 26.62 -2.91
N GLY A 211 12.04 27.18 -2.95
CA GLY A 211 12.36 28.45 -2.30
C GLY A 211 13.35 29.25 -3.15
N ARG A 212 13.44 30.55 -2.93
CA ARG A 212 14.51 31.34 -3.56
C ARG A 212 15.90 30.91 -3.06
N ASP A 213 15.95 30.49 -1.80
CA ASP A 213 17.11 30.08 -1.02
C ASP A 213 16.70 28.96 -0.03
N SER A 214 17.69 28.36 0.66
CA SER A 214 17.50 27.25 1.61
C SER A 214 16.62 27.64 2.80
N LYS A 215 16.58 28.93 3.17
CA LYS A 215 15.69 29.43 4.21
C LYS A 215 14.23 29.37 3.77
N ALA A 216 13.92 29.84 2.57
CA ALA A 216 12.58 29.74 2.00
C ALA A 216 12.15 28.27 1.82
N VAL A 217 13.07 27.37 1.46
CA VAL A 217 12.79 25.93 1.46
C VAL A 217 12.37 25.44 2.86
N ASN A 218 13.07 25.83 3.91
CA ASN A 218 12.68 25.49 5.29
C ASN A 218 11.29 26.04 5.66
N ASP A 219 10.97 27.27 5.26
CA ASP A 219 9.65 27.87 5.48
C ASP A 219 8.55 27.07 4.76
N ALA A 220 8.79 26.62 3.52
CA ALA A 220 7.85 25.78 2.77
C ALA A 220 7.62 24.41 3.45
N VAL A 221 8.69 23.79 3.96
CA VAL A 221 8.60 22.53 4.71
C VAL A 221 7.84 22.70 6.03
N GLN A 222 8.12 23.77 6.77
CA GLN A 222 7.39 24.07 7.99
C GLN A 222 5.91 24.31 7.72
N GLY A 223 5.58 25.03 6.64
CA GLY A 223 4.20 25.20 6.18
C GLY A 223 3.50 23.87 5.93
N LEU A 224 4.17 22.90 5.31
CA LEU A 224 3.63 21.55 5.10
C LEU A 224 3.43 20.79 6.41
N ALA A 225 4.46 20.76 7.26
CA ALA A 225 4.46 19.95 8.47
C ALA A 225 3.55 20.50 9.58
N LEU A 226 3.39 21.83 9.65
CA LEU A 226 2.60 22.53 10.66
C LEU A 226 1.21 22.93 10.18
N GLY A 227 1.00 23.10 8.87
CA GLY A 227 -0.28 23.55 8.30
C GLY A 227 -1.41 22.52 8.37
N ASN A 228 -1.11 21.29 8.78
CA ASN A 228 -2.07 20.20 8.99
C ASN A 228 -2.41 19.94 10.47
N GLN A 229 -2.07 20.89 11.37
CA GLN A 229 -2.52 20.88 12.78
C GLN A 229 -3.77 21.72 13.01
#